data_AF-A0A1F9ZRU3-F1
#
_entry.id   AF-A0A1F9ZRU3-F1
#
_cell.length_a   1.000
_cell.length_b   1.000
_cell.length_c   1.000
_cell.angle_alpha   90.00
_cell.angle_beta   90.00
_cell.angle_gamma   90.00
#
_symmetry.space_group_name_H-M   'P 1'
#
loop_
_entity.id
_entity.type
_entity.pdbx_description
1 polymer ?
#
loop_
_entity_poly.entity_id
_entity_poly.type
_entity_poly.pdbx_seq_one_letter_code
_entity_poly.pdbx_strand_id
1 'polypeptide(L)' 'MKKILLVLVGALFLSGCNLQIIDTTWKYDVAYINVGSETIVCDISSWKDYENSDIIQVKCKDGRTFLGHASTIILQSN' A
#
# COMPACT_ATOMS: atom_id res chain seq x y z
N MET A 1 -5.69 12.36 -35.12
CA MET A 1 -5.20 12.59 -33.74
C MET A 1 -6.05 11.89 -32.69
N LYS A 2 -7.36 12.15 -32.59
CA LYS A 2 -8.26 11.48 -31.60
C LYS A 2 -8.25 9.94 -31.65
N LYS A 3 -8.17 9.35 -32.85
CA LYS A 3 -8.11 7.89 -33.04
C LYS A 3 -6.82 7.26 -32.52
N ILE A 4 -5.69 7.97 -32.60
CA ILE A 4 -4.39 7.50 -32.10
C ILE A 4 -4.38 7.50 -30.56
N LEU A 5 -5.00 8.52 -29.96
CA LEU A 5 -5.14 8.60 -28.50
C LEU A 5 -5.98 7.44 -27.93
N LEU A 6 -7.06 7.05 -28.62
CA LEU A 6 -7.91 5.92 -28.24
C LEU A 6 -7.17 4.57 -28.31
N VAL A 7 -6.28 4.40 -29.29
CA VAL A 7 -5.46 3.18 -29.42
C VAL A 7 -4.38 3.11 -28.34
N LEU A 8 -3.77 4.25 -27.99
CA LEU A 8 -2.82 4.34 -26.87
C LEU A 8 -3.46 4.03 -25.52
N VAL A 9 -4.66 4.55 -25.27
CA VAL A 9 -5.43 4.24 -24.06
C VAL A 9 -5.83 2.77 -24.03
N GLY A 10 -6.26 2.19 -25.15
CA GLY A 10 -6.58 0.76 -25.25
C GLY A 10 -5.36 -0.16 -25.04
N ALA A 11 -4.16 0.25 -25.48
CA ALA A 11 -2.93 -0.50 -25.28
C ALA A 11 -2.50 -0.57 -23.81
N LEU A 12 -2.80 0.47 -23.01
CA LEU A 12 -2.55 0.46 -21.56
C LEU A 12 -3.39 -0.60 -20.82
N PHE A 13 -4.57 -0.94 -21.34
CA PHE A 13 -5.44 -2.00 -20.78
C PHE A 13 -5.04 -3.42 -21.21
N LEU A 14 -4.24 -3.57 -22.26
CA LEU A 14 -3.80 -4.88 -22.80
C LEU A 14 -2.45 -5.33 -22.24
N SER A 15 -1.66 -4.43 -21.65
CA SER A 15 -0.59 -4.80 -20.74
C SER A 15 -1.21 -5.19 -19.40
N GLY A 16 -1.49 -6.48 -19.22
CA GLY A 16 -1.91 -7.10 -17.95
C GLY A 16 -0.88 -7.02 -16.82
N CYS A 17 -0.17 -5.90 -16.67
CA CYS A 17 0.34 -5.50 -15.37
C CYS A 17 -0.89 -5.14 -14.55
N ASN A 18 -1.26 -5.96 -13.58
CA ASN A 18 -2.26 -5.67 -12.54
C ASN A 18 -2.46 -4.17 -12.38
N LEU A 19 -3.47 -3.61 -13.06
CA LEU A 19 -3.81 -2.21 -13.02
C LEU A 19 -4.59 -1.97 -11.73
N GLN A 20 -3.93 -2.20 -10.61
CA GLN A 20 -4.26 -1.60 -9.32
C GLN A 20 -3.85 -0.11 -9.38
N ILE A 21 -4.18 0.59 -10.48
CA ILE A 21 -3.71 1.95 -10.76
C ILE A 21 -4.33 2.96 -9.81
N ILE A 22 -5.45 2.61 -9.16
CA ILE A 22 -5.92 3.36 -8.01
C ILE A 22 -6.50 2.39 -6.98
N ASP A 23 -5.65 1.92 -6.08
CA ASP A 23 -6.16 1.38 -4.81
C ASP A 23 -6.62 2.56 -3.94
N THR A 24 -7.87 2.98 -4.12
CA THR A 24 -8.53 3.94 -3.23
C THR A 24 -9.16 3.26 -2.03
N THR A 25 -9.17 1.93 -1.97
CA THR A 25 -10.13 1.22 -1.12
C THR A 25 -9.70 1.22 0.33
N TRP A 26 -8.41 1.43 0.61
CA TRP A 26 -7.86 1.37 1.96
C TRP A 26 -6.62 2.26 2.13
N LYS A 27 -6.80 3.58 1.93
CA LYS A 27 -5.76 4.53 2.31
C LYS A 27 -5.77 4.67 3.83
N TYR A 28 -4.66 4.30 4.45
CA TYR A 28 -4.38 4.58 5.85
C TYR A 28 -3.29 5.64 5.91
N ASP A 29 -3.42 6.56 6.87
CA ASP A 29 -2.53 7.70 7.04
C ASP A 29 -1.39 7.39 8.01
N VAL A 30 -1.69 6.64 9.07
CA VAL A 30 -0.78 6.39 10.21
C VAL A 30 -0.75 4.92 10.57
N ALA A 31 0.44 4.40 10.85
CA ALA A 31 0.65 3.08 11.42
C ALA A 31 1.18 3.19 12.85
N TYR A 32 0.63 2.36 13.74
CA TYR A 32 1.17 2.10 15.08
C TYR A 32 1.73 0.68 15.10
N ILE A 33 3.03 0.56 15.32
CA ILE A 33 3.77 -0.70 15.22
C ILE A 33 4.33 -1.02 16.60
N ASN A 34 3.80 -2.06 17.24
CA ASN A 34 4.18 -2.45 18.59
C ASN A 34 5.35 -3.43 18.55
N VAL A 35 6.47 -3.04 19.16
CA VAL A 35 7.71 -3.83 19.25
C VAL A 35 8.10 -3.96 20.72
N GLY A 36 7.77 -5.09 21.33
CA GLY A 36 7.98 -5.28 22.77
C GLY A 36 7.17 -4.28 23.59
N SER A 37 7.83 -3.45 24.38
CA SER A 37 7.21 -2.39 25.19
C SER A 37 7.10 -1.04 24.49
N GLU A 38 7.56 -0.93 23.25
CA GLU A 38 7.59 0.32 22.50
C GLU A 38 6.54 0.33 21.37
N THR A 39 5.99 1.50 21.08
CA THR A 39 5.13 1.72 19.91
C THR A 39 5.81 2.73 18.99
N ILE A 40 6.07 2.30 17.76
CA ILE A 40 6.58 3.16 16.71
C ILE A 40 5.38 3.74 15.96
N VAL A 41 5.34 5.07 15.84
CA VAL A 41 4.36 5.78 15.02
C VAL A 41 5.00 6.14 13.68
N CYS A 42 4.27 5.92 12.60
CA CYS A 42 4.76 6.08 11.23
C CYS A 42 3.68 6.69 10.34
N ASP A 43 3.99 7.80 9.67
CA ASP A 43 3.17 8.29 8.57
C ASP A 43 3.34 7.39 7.35
N ILE A 44 2.25 6.79 6.89
CA ILE A 44 2.27 5.76 5.86
C ILE A 44 2.48 6.40 4.49
N SER A 45 3.45 5.88 3.76
CA SER A 45 3.63 6.11 2.32
C SER A 45 2.87 5.05 1.51
N SER A 46 3.06 3.78 1.87
CA SER A 46 2.27 2.67 1.37
C SER A 46 2.31 1.50 2.35
N TRP A 47 1.36 0.58 2.20
CA TRP A 47 1.32 -0.66 2.95
C TRP A 47 0.92 -1.81 2.01
N LYS A 48 1.22 -3.03 2.42
CA LYS A 48 0.89 -4.24 1.66
C LYS A 48 0.69 -5.42 2.60
N ASP A 49 -0.39 -6.16 2.43
CA ASP A 49 -0.56 -7.50 2.99
C ASP A 49 -0.06 -8.56 2.01
N TYR A 50 0.16 -9.76 2.52
CA TYR A 50 0.57 -10.90 1.71
C TYR A 50 -0.49 -11.99 1.81
N GLU A 51 -1.02 -12.41 0.66
CA GLU A 51 -2.04 -13.46 0.55
C GLU A 51 -1.64 -14.71 1.35
N ASN A 52 -2.62 -15.28 2.07
CA ASN A 52 -2.43 -16.45 2.94
C ASN A 52 -1.42 -16.24 4.08
N SER A 53 -1.21 -14.99 4.52
CA SER A 53 -0.40 -14.70 5.69
C SER A 53 -1.01 -13.59 6.54
N ASP A 54 -0.70 -13.62 7.84
CA ASP A 54 -1.03 -12.55 8.77
C ASP A 54 0.11 -11.51 8.83
N ILE A 55 0.80 -11.26 7.71
CA ILE A 55 1.94 -10.34 7.64
C ILE A 55 1.56 -9.07 6.87
N ILE A 56 1.93 -7.93 7.44
CA ILE A 56 1.76 -6.61 6.84
C ILE A 56 3.14 -5.94 6.71
N GLN A 57 3.43 -5.41 5.52
CA GLN A 57 4.52 -4.48 5.28
C GLN A 57 4.00 -3.05 5.34
N VAL A 58 4.71 -2.18 6.06
CA VAL A 58 4.46 -0.73 6.12
C VAL A 58 5.70 0.01 5.66
N LYS A 59 5.54 0.90 4.68
CA LYS A 59 6.58 1.85 4.25
C LYS A 59 6.23 3.24 4.76
N CYS A 60 7.14 3.83 5.51
CA CYS A 60 6.98 5.15 6.10
C CYS A 60 7.45 6.25 5.15
N LYS A 61 6.89 7.45 5.27
CA LYS A 61 7.32 8.63 4.50
C LYS A 61 8.77 9.04 4.79
N ASP A 62 9.29 8.71 5.97
CA ASP A 62 10.68 8.95 6.37
C ASP A 62 11.69 7.93 5.79
N GLY A 63 11.23 6.98 4.99
CA GLY A 63 12.07 5.97 4.34
C GLY A 63 12.25 4.67 5.11
N ARG A 64 11.78 4.58 6.37
CA ARG A 64 11.78 3.32 7.13
C ARG A 64 10.77 2.34 6.55
N THR A 65 11.07 1.04 6.64
CA THR A 65 10.18 -0.04 6.24
C THR A 65 10.10 -1.08 7.34
N PHE A 66 8.89 -1.50 7.68
CA PHE A 66 8.61 -2.49 8.70
C PHE A 66 7.83 -3.65 8.10
N LEU A 67 8.10 -4.86 8.58
CA LEU A 67 7.38 -6.08 8.24
C LEU A 67 7.06 -6.79 9.54
N GLY A 68 5.79 -7.05 9.80
CA GLY A 68 5.37 -7.63 11.07
C GLY A 68 4.04 -8.35 10.97
N HIS A 69 3.70 -9.06 12.05
CA HIS A 69 2.42 -9.74 12.15
C HIS A 69 1.29 -8.73 12.32
N ALA A 70 0.13 -8.97 11.71
CA ALA A 70 -1.03 -8.09 11.71
C ALA A 70 -1.53 -7.76 13.13
N SER A 71 -1.33 -8.67 14.09
CA SER A 71 -1.66 -8.42 15.51
C SER A 71 -0.80 -7.34 16.18
N THR A 72 0.31 -6.93 15.56
CA THR A 72 1.25 -5.93 16.10
C THR A 72 1.18 -4.58 15.39
N ILE A 73 0.40 -4.49 14.31
CA ILE A 73 0.34 -3.32 13.43
C ILE A 73 -1.10 -2.85 13.32
N ILE A 74 -1.35 -1.61 13.75
CA ILE A 74 -2.65 -0.93 13.56
C ILE A 74 -2.49 0.13 12.48
N LEU A 75 -3.34 0.07 11.45
CA LEU A 75 -3.41 1.06 10.38
C LEU A 75 -4.65 1.95 10.61
N GLN A 76 -4.46 3.28 10.66
CA GLN A 76 -5.50 4.26 10.93
C GLN A 76 -5.69 5.19 9.73
N SER A 77 -6.94 5.43 9.33
CA SER A 77 -7.36 6.52 8.43
C SER A 77 -7.99 7.62 9.27
N ASN A 78 -7.77 8.88 8.92
CA ASN A 78 -8.51 10.02 9.47
C ASN A 78 -9.75 10.37 8.62
#